data_AF-A0A2D7W2H1-F1
#
_entry.id   AF-A0A2D7W2H1-F1
#
_cell.length_a   1.000
_cell.length_b   1.000
_cell.length_c   1.000
_cell.angle_alpha   90.00
_cell.angle_beta   90.00
_cell.angle_gamma   90.00
#
_symmetry.space_group_name_H-M   'P 1'
#
loop_
_entity.id
_entity.type
_entity.pdbx_description
1 polymer ?
#
loop_
_entity_poly.entity_id
_entity_poly.type
_entity_poly.pdbx_seq_one_letter_code
_entity_poly.pdbx_strand_id
1 'polypeptide(L)'
;MSAPVRAGDLWIQDTDIRMNLTIALDRIKTGNFLTDGAVRAFISGYRAHDLVYAGAGSTAGEAAEISGQASAGTIDTQIVLAVSPVGTDWQSMNEIEIIGTAEFGRVHIPLPGVGTVDDLVVDINARLAVLPA
;
A
#
# COMPACT_ATOMS: atom_id res chain seq x y z
N MET A 1 7.59 8.44 -3.58
CA MET A 1 8.07 8.02 -2.23
C MET A 1 7.90 6.52 -2.15
N SER A 2 8.71 5.76 -1.39
CA SER A 2 8.48 4.31 -1.24
C SER A 2 8.39 3.89 0.22
N ALA A 3 7.44 2.99 0.51
CA ALA A 3 7.22 2.40 1.82
C ALA A 3 7.49 0.89 1.74
N PRO A 4 8.26 0.30 2.66
CA PRO A 4 8.51 -1.14 2.65
C PRO A 4 7.27 -1.91 3.13
N VAL A 5 6.97 -3.04 2.46
CA VAL A 5 5.99 -4.01 2.93
C VAL A 5 6.55 -4.73 4.16
N ARG A 6 5.78 -4.76 5.25
CA ARG A 6 6.15 -5.39 6.53
C ARG A 6 5.71 -6.85 6.57
N ALA A 7 4.49 -7.11 6.09
CA ALA A 7 3.87 -8.42 6.05
C ALA A 7 2.77 -8.43 4.98
N GLY A 8 2.41 -9.61 4.51
CA GLY A 8 1.29 -9.80 3.61
C GLY A 8 0.96 -11.26 3.40
N ASP A 9 -0.29 -11.51 3.07
CA ASP A 9 -0.80 -12.83 2.74
C ASP A 9 -1.52 -12.74 1.39
N LEU A 10 -1.27 -13.73 0.55
CA LEU A 10 -1.95 -13.90 -0.73
C LEU A 10 -2.65 -15.23 -0.73
N TRP A 11 -3.95 -15.21 -0.98
CA TRP A 11 -4.76 -16.40 -1.11
C TRP A 11 -5.39 -16.45 -2.50
N ILE A 12 -5.14 -17.54 -3.21
CA ILE A 12 -5.72 -17.79 -4.53
C ILE A 12 -6.47 -19.12 -4.47
N GLN A 13 -7.74 -19.08 -4.85
CA GLN A 13 -8.55 -20.27 -5.07
C GLN A 13 -9.25 -20.14 -6.41
N ASP A 14 -8.98 -21.08 -7.32
CA ASP A 14 -9.46 -21.03 -8.71
C ASP A 14 -9.08 -19.70 -9.38
N THR A 15 -10.05 -18.81 -9.59
CA THR A 15 -9.85 -17.45 -10.13
C THR A 15 -10.03 -16.35 -9.10
N ASP A 16 -10.39 -16.69 -7.86
CA ASP A 16 -10.55 -15.73 -6.77
C ASP A 16 -9.20 -15.45 -6.12
N ILE A 17 -8.88 -14.18 -5.94
CA ILE A 17 -7.69 -13.72 -5.23
C ILE A 17 -8.09 -12.82 -4.08
N ARG A 18 -7.46 -13.04 -2.92
CA ARG A 18 -7.55 -12.18 -1.75
C ARG A 18 -6.15 -11.82 -1.29
N MET A 19 -5.99 -10.56 -0.91
CA MET A 19 -4.69 -10.05 -0.48
C MET A 19 -4.86 -9.21 0.77
N ASN A 20 -4.03 -9.51 1.77
CA ASN A 20 -3.83 -8.67 2.93
C ASN A 20 -2.40 -8.11 2.87
N LEU A 21 -2.23 -6.82 3.12
CA LEU A 21 -0.90 -6.18 3.17
C LEU A 21 -0.80 -5.29 4.41
N THR A 22 0.38 -5.27 5.00
CA THR A 22 0.76 -4.27 5.99
C THR A 22 2.00 -3.55 5.48
N ILE A 23 1.89 -2.24 5.28
CA ILE A 23 2.96 -1.39 4.76
C ILE A 23 3.43 -0.45 5.87
N ALA A 24 4.74 -0.42 6.13
CA ALA A 24 5.32 0.40 7.18
C ALA A 24 5.51 1.86 6.71
N LEU A 25 4.48 2.69 6.91
CA LEU A 25 4.51 4.11 6.55
C LEU A 25 5.59 4.87 7.35
N ASP A 26 5.85 4.46 8.59
CA ASP A 26 6.91 5.00 9.44
C ASP A 26 8.33 4.81 8.90
N ARG A 27 8.51 3.96 7.89
CA ARG A 27 9.79 3.70 7.21
C ARG A 27 9.87 4.34 5.82
N ILE A 28 8.90 5.18 5.45
CA ILE A 28 8.94 5.91 4.18
C ILE A 28 10.22 6.74 4.09
N LYS A 29 10.91 6.61 2.96
CA LYS A 29 12.02 7.50 2.60
C LYS A 29 11.57 8.35 1.42
N THR A 30 11.51 9.67 1.62
CA THR A 30 11.13 10.58 0.53
C THR A 30 12.35 11.15 -0.20
N GLY A 31 13.53 11.10 0.42
CA GLY A 31 14.76 11.67 -0.13
C GLY A 31 14.80 13.20 -0.09
N ASN A 32 13.79 13.84 0.51
CA ASN A 32 13.68 15.29 0.66
C ASN A 32 13.22 15.63 2.09
N PHE A 33 14.01 16.47 2.77
CA PHE A 33 13.78 16.84 4.16
C PHE A 33 12.40 17.46 4.43
N LEU A 34 11.86 18.24 3.48
CA LEU A 34 10.55 18.88 3.62
C LEU A 34 9.42 17.86 3.60
N THR A 35 9.45 16.92 2.66
CA THR A 35 8.46 15.84 2.56
C THR A 35 8.62 14.81 3.68
N ASP A 36 9.83 14.58 4.18
CA ASP A 36 10.05 13.77 5.39
C ASP A 36 9.38 14.40 6.63
N GLY A 37 9.36 15.74 6.72
CA GLY A 37 8.67 16.47 7.77
C GLY A 37 7.15 16.29 7.72
N ALA A 38 6.56 16.42 6.53
CA ALA A 38 5.13 16.18 6.30
C ALA A 38 4.74 14.73 6.61
N VAL A 39 5.54 13.75 6.16
CA VAL A 39 5.29 12.32 6.43
C VAL A 39 5.32 12.03 7.94
N ARG A 40 6.33 12.52 8.67
CA ARG A 40 6.39 12.33 10.14
C ARG A 40 5.19 12.93 10.86
N ALA A 41 4.77 14.11 10.43
CA ALA A 41 3.66 14.81 11.07
C ALA A 41 2.31 14.17 10.71
N PHE A 42 2.15 13.60 9.51
CA PHE A 42 1.03 12.72 9.16
C PHE A 42 0.99 11.49 10.07
N ILE A 43 2.09 10.73 10.17
CA ILE A 43 2.18 9.52 11.00
C ILE A 43 1.82 9.85 12.45
N SER A 44 2.39 10.94 12.99
CA SER A 44 2.12 11.35 14.37
C SER A 44 0.69 11.84 14.58
N GLY A 45 0.15 12.64 13.65
CA GLY A 45 -1.17 13.25 13.77
C GLY A 45 -2.30 12.23 13.68
N TYR A 46 -2.14 11.23 12.82
CA TYR A 46 -3.17 10.23 12.54
C TYR A 46 -2.86 8.85 13.14
N ARG A 47 -1.74 8.71 13.85
CA ARG A 47 -1.23 7.42 14.37
C ARG A 47 -1.03 6.38 13.26
N ALA A 48 -0.71 6.87 12.06
CA ALA A 48 -0.64 6.11 10.82
C ALA A 48 0.73 5.47 10.62
N HIS A 49 1.16 4.61 11.55
CA HIS A 49 2.46 3.92 11.47
C HIS A 49 2.49 2.86 10.38
N ASP A 50 1.39 2.14 10.23
CA ASP A 50 1.19 1.13 9.21
C ASP A 50 -0.05 1.47 8.38
N LEU A 51 0.01 1.15 7.09
CA LEU A 51 -1.15 1.04 6.22
C LEU A 51 -1.54 -0.42 6.15
N VAL A 52 -2.73 -0.75 6.65
CA VAL A 52 -3.29 -2.10 6.63
C VAL A 52 -4.32 -2.16 5.51
N TYR A 53 -4.11 -3.05 4.55
CA TYR A 53 -4.97 -3.24 3.39
C TYR A 53 -5.55 -4.65 3.37
N ALA A 54 -6.82 -4.76 3.00
CA ALA A 54 -7.48 -6.02 2.69
C ALA A 54 -8.36 -5.85 1.45
N GLY A 55 -8.12 -6.68 0.44
CA GLY A 55 -8.84 -6.60 -0.83
C GLY A 55 -9.05 -7.94 -1.50
N ALA A 56 -9.93 -7.92 -2.51
CA ALA A 56 -10.24 -9.07 -3.34
C ALA A 56 -10.31 -8.68 -4.82
N GLY A 57 -10.08 -9.66 -5.68
CA GLY A 57 -10.09 -9.50 -7.13
C GLY A 57 -10.20 -10.83 -7.83
N SER A 58 -9.85 -10.85 -9.12
CA SER A 58 -9.80 -12.08 -9.92
C SER A 58 -8.50 -12.22 -10.72
N THR A 59 -7.99 -13.45 -10.83
CA THR A 59 -6.81 -13.83 -11.62
C THR A 59 -7.16 -14.30 -13.04
N ALA A 60 -8.36 -13.97 -13.54
CA ALA A 60 -8.80 -14.39 -14.88
C ALA A 60 -7.98 -13.77 -16.04
N GLY A 61 -7.15 -12.76 -15.75
CA GLY A 61 -6.25 -12.12 -16.71
C GLY A 61 -4.77 -12.26 -16.33
N GLU A 62 -3.90 -11.61 -17.11
CA GLU A 62 -2.45 -11.55 -16.86
C GLU A 62 -2.08 -10.77 -15.60
N ALA A 63 -2.94 -9.84 -15.19
CA ALA A 63 -2.87 -9.11 -13.94
C ALA A 63 -4.25 -9.12 -13.26
N ALA A 64 -4.26 -9.10 -11.94
CA ALA A 64 -5.44 -9.01 -11.11
C ALA A 64 -5.58 -7.58 -10.58
N GLU A 65 -6.75 -6.97 -10.75
CA GLU A 65 -7.12 -5.77 -10.02
C GLU A 65 -7.75 -6.19 -8.69
N ILE A 66 -7.06 -5.88 -7.60
CA ILE A 66 -7.51 -6.18 -6.24
C ILE A 66 -8.00 -4.87 -5.62
N SER A 67 -9.31 -4.79 -5.40
CA SER A 67 -9.95 -3.63 -4.79
C SER A 67 -10.22 -3.91 -3.33
N GLY A 68 -9.87 -2.98 -2.45
CA GLY A 68 -9.93 -3.20 -1.01
C GLY A 68 -9.92 -1.93 -0.18
N GLN A 69 -10.28 -2.10 1.08
CA GLN A 69 -10.18 -1.04 2.08
C GLN A 69 -8.76 -1.01 2.63
N ALA A 70 -8.25 0.21 2.82
CA ALA A 70 -6.97 0.46 3.44
C ALA A 70 -7.13 1.45 4.59
N SER A 71 -6.52 1.14 5.72
CA SER A 71 -6.59 1.95 6.94
C SER A 71 -5.19 2.32 7.42
N ALA A 72 -5.00 3.60 7.74
CA ALA A 72 -3.78 4.15 8.32
C ALA A 72 -4.14 4.94 9.58
N GLY A 73 -4.07 4.27 10.74
CA GLY A 73 -4.43 4.87 12.02
C GLY A 73 -5.93 5.23 12.09
N THR A 74 -6.27 6.51 11.93
CA THR A 74 -7.68 6.98 11.94
C THR A 74 -8.20 7.38 10.55
N ILE A 75 -7.46 7.07 9.48
CA ILE A 75 -7.86 7.36 8.10
C ILE A 75 -8.15 6.06 7.38
N ASP A 76 -9.28 6.01 6.70
CA ASP A 76 -9.67 4.91 5.81
C ASP A 76 -9.78 5.42 4.37
N THR A 77 -9.38 4.59 3.42
CA THR A 77 -9.46 4.88 1.98
C THR A 77 -9.67 3.60 1.18
N GLN A 78 -10.29 3.71 0.01
CA GLN A 78 -10.41 2.59 -0.94
C GLN A 78 -9.18 2.61 -1.87
N ILE A 79 -8.50 1.47 -1.99
CA ILE A 79 -7.34 1.33 -2.87
C ILE A 79 -7.60 0.20 -3.86
N VAL A 80 -7.18 0.43 -5.11
CA VAL A 80 -7.06 -0.62 -6.12
C VAL A 80 -5.57 -0.89 -6.35
N LEU A 81 -5.19 -2.17 -6.24
CA LEU A 81 -3.83 -2.64 -6.49
C LEU A 81 -3.85 -3.55 -7.72
N ALA A 82 -3.00 -3.24 -8.70
CA ALA A 82 -2.68 -4.16 -9.78
C ALA A 82 -1.63 -5.14 -9.27
N VAL A 83 -1.92 -6.43 -9.38
CA VAL A 83 -1.00 -7.51 -9.00
C VAL A 83 -0.76 -8.39 -10.21
N SER A 84 0.48 -8.79 -10.44
CA SER A 84 0.83 -9.71 -11.52
C SER A 84 1.88 -10.72 -11.07
N PRO A 85 1.84 -11.97 -11.59
CA PRO A 85 2.89 -12.94 -11.33
C PRO A 85 4.16 -12.55 -12.07
N VAL A 86 5.32 -12.81 -11.47
CA VAL A 86 6.62 -12.63 -12.14
C VAL A 86 7.06 -13.94 -12.78
N GLY A 87 7.31 -13.90 -14.08
CA GLY A 87 8.04 -14.96 -14.82
C GLY A 87 7.25 -16.24 -15.12
N THR A 88 6.17 -16.54 -14.40
CA THR A 88 5.28 -17.69 -14.61
C THR A 88 3.81 -17.30 -14.48
N ASP A 89 2.88 -18.25 -14.62
CA ASP A 89 1.46 -18.04 -14.33
C ASP A 89 1.17 -17.95 -12.82
N TRP A 90 -0.08 -17.59 -12.48
CA TRP A 90 -0.59 -17.45 -11.11
C TRP A 90 -0.45 -18.71 -10.25
N GLN A 91 -0.41 -19.90 -10.84
CA GLN A 91 -0.37 -21.18 -10.13
C GLN A 91 1.07 -21.61 -9.80
N SER A 92 2.03 -21.14 -10.59
CA SER A 92 3.44 -21.58 -10.52
C SER A 92 4.39 -20.45 -10.06
N MET A 93 3.85 -19.28 -9.73
CA MET A 93 4.63 -18.11 -9.33
C MET A 93 5.33 -18.29 -7.99
N ASN A 94 6.54 -17.76 -7.92
CA ASN A 94 7.33 -17.61 -6.69
C ASN A 94 7.50 -16.15 -6.28
N GLU A 95 7.02 -15.21 -7.10
CA GLU A 95 7.12 -13.78 -6.89
C GLU A 95 5.94 -13.08 -7.57
N ILE A 96 5.46 -12.01 -6.95
CA ILE A 96 4.47 -11.10 -7.52
C ILE A 96 5.00 -9.67 -7.57
N GLU A 97 4.50 -8.93 -8.55
CA GLU A 97 4.64 -7.48 -8.63
C GLU A 97 3.32 -6.82 -8.22
N ILE A 98 3.41 -5.75 -7.44
CA ILE A 98 2.28 -4.99 -6.92
C ILE A 98 2.49 -3.52 -7.27
N ILE A 99 1.51 -2.94 -7.95
CA ILE A 99 1.49 -1.55 -8.36
C ILE A 99 0.16 -0.92 -7.95
N GLY A 100 0.22 0.26 -7.35
CA GLY A 100 -0.97 1.04 -7.07
C GLY A 100 -0.67 2.35 -6.39
N THR A 101 -1.72 3.09 -6.04
CA THR A 101 -1.60 4.39 -5.41
C THR A 101 -2.63 4.49 -4.28
N ALA A 102 -2.16 4.94 -3.11
CA ALA A 102 -3.01 5.28 -1.98
C ALA A 102 -3.16 6.80 -1.90
N GLU A 103 -4.38 7.30 -2.03
CA GLU A 103 -4.68 8.71 -1.85
C GLU A 103 -5.36 8.90 -0.49
N PHE A 104 -4.67 9.61 0.40
CA PHE A 104 -5.23 10.13 1.64
C PHE A 104 -5.48 11.62 1.37
N GLY A 105 -6.75 12.02 1.30
CA GLY A 105 -7.15 13.40 0.98
C GLY A 105 -6.66 14.43 2.01
N ARG A 106 -7.40 15.52 2.22
CA ARG A 106 -6.94 16.61 3.11
C ARG A 106 -6.56 16.16 4.53
N VAL A 107 -5.26 16.20 4.79
CA VAL A 107 -4.63 15.90 6.08
C VAL A 107 -4.25 17.22 6.73
N HIS A 108 -4.92 17.55 7.84
CA HIS A 108 -4.54 18.74 8.62
C HIS A 108 -3.31 18.42 9.46
N ILE A 109 -2.14 18.88 8.99
CA ILE A 109 -0.89 18.76 9.73
C ILE A 109 -0.63 20.08 10.47
N PRO A 110 -0.74 20.14 11.80
CA PRO A 110 -0.47 21.34 12.56
C PRO A 110 1.05 21.52 12.73
N LEU A 111 1.74 21.96 11.67
CA LEU A 111 3.13 22.41 11.76
C LEU A 111 3.14 23.92 12.07
N PRO A 112 3.80 24.38 13.14
CA PRO A 112 3.96 25.82 13.39
C PRO A 112 4.66 26.49 12.21
N GLY A 113 3.97 27.40 11.51
CA GLY A 113 4.52 28.15 10.38
C GLY A 113 4.50 27.42 9.02
N VAL A 114 3.92 26.22 8.91
CA VAL A 114 3.73 25.50 7.64
C VAL A 114 2.25 25.10 7.54
N GLY A 115 1.60 25.50 6.45
CA GLY A 115 0.17 25.33 6.24
C GLY A 115 -0.29 23.86 6.09
N THR A 116 -1.58 23.71 5.79
CA THR A 116 -2.25 22.42 5.53
C THR A 116 -1.56 21.64 4.41
N VAL A 117 -1.41 20.31 4.56
CA VAL A 117 -1.06 19.42 3.44
C VAL A 117 -2.37 18.96 2.82
N ASP A 118 -2.66 19.43 1.61
CA ASP A 118 -3.96 19.19 0.97
C ASP A 118 -4.17 17.73 0.53
N ASP A 119 -3.12 17.01 0.11
CA ASP A 119 -3.23 15.59 -0.28
C ASP A 119 -1.91 14.85 0.04
N LEU A 120 -2.01 13.68 0.69
CA LEU A 120 -0.90 12.73 0.81
C LEU A 120 -1.14 11.57 -0.15
N VAL A 121 -0.31 11.50 -1.19
CA VAL A 121 -0.33 10.41 -2.16
C VAL A 121 0.87 9.50 -1.91
N VAL A 122 0.61 8.20 -1.78
CA VAL A 122 1.66 7.18 -1.61
C VAL A 122 1.61 6.21 -2.78
N ASP A 123 2.67 6.21 -3.58
CA ASP A 123 2.86 5.21 -4.62
C ASP A 123 3.32 3.89 -4.01
N ILE A 124 2.66 2.82 -4.41
CA ILE A 124 2.98 1.45 -4.03
C ILE A 124 3.60 0.80 -5.26
N ASN A 125 4.89 0.47 -5.15
CA ASN A 125 5.60 -0.37 -6.09
C ASN A 125 6.40 -1.37 -5.26
N ALA A 126 5.98 -2.63 -5.31
CA ALA A 126 6.59 -3.69 -4.55
C ALA A 126 6.72 -4.95 -5.39
N ARG A 127 7.75 -5.71 -5.07
CA ARG A 127 8.00 -7.03 -5.62
C ARG A 127 8.25 -7.97 -4.46
N LEU A 128 7.40 -8.98 -4.33
CA LEU A 128 7.32 -9.83 -3.12
C LEU A 128 7.44 -11.29 -3.51
N ALA A 129 8.33 -12.00 -2.83
CA ALA A 129 8.38 -13.46 -2.92
C ALA A 129 7.10 -14.07 -2.34
N VAL A 130 6.54 -15.05 -3.05
CA VAL A 130 5.39 -15.85 -2.61
C VAL A 130 5.94 -17.19 -2.13
N LEU A 131 5.64 -17.51 -0.87
CA LEU A 131 5.97 -18.79 -0.27
C LEU A 131 4.70 -19.63 -0.18
N PRO A 132 4.74 -20.93 -0.54
CA PRO A 132 3.61 -21.81 -0.30
C PRO A 132 3.33 -21.90 1.21
N ALA A 133 2.05 -21.90 1.56
CA ALA A 133 1.56 -22.01 2.93
C ALA A 133 1.83 -23.39 3.55
#